data_AF-A0AAE9HYJ0-F1
#
_entry.id   AF-A0AAE9HYJ0-F1
#
_cell.length_a   1.000
_cell.length_b   1.000
_cell.length_c   1.000
_cell.angle_alpha   90.00
_cell.angle_beta   90.00
_cell.angle_gamma   90.00
#
_symmetry.space_group_name_H-M   'P 1'
#
loop_
_entity.id
_entity.type
_entity.pdbx_description
1 polymer ?
#
loop_
_entity_poly.entity_id
_entity_poly.type
_entity_poly.pdbx_seq_one_letter_code
_entity_poly.pdbx_strand_id
1 'polypeptide(L)'
;MNRVARFEAEKAAKVRQELIDQGMTVDQAAEHQATEAQIAKAIAWLQGMLFSEEQDYIADSNADAADRRNGINPMSEEYLQQVNAKRLALGIPALALSGLPTGNESHVYCEALVRELSIMLKR
;
A
#
# COMPACT_ATOMS: atom_id res chain seq x y z
N MET A 1 0.57 28.55 1.83
CA MET A 1 0.14 27.13 1.83
C MET A 1 -0.77 26.92 0.63
N ASN A 2 -0.56 25.87 -0.18
CA ASN A 2 -1.40 25.60 -1.35
C ASN A 2 -2.70 24.87 -0.95
N ARG A 3 -3.67 24.74 -1.88
CA ARG A 3 -4.99 24.13 -1.59
C ARG A 3 -4.89 22.68 -1.08
N VAL A 4 -3.96 21.91 -1.64
CA VAL A 4 -3.75 20.49 -1.28
C VAL A 4 -3.22 20.38 0.15
N ALA A 5 -2.16 21.11 0.47
CA ALA A 5 -1.55 21.12 1.79
C ALA A 5 -2.53 21.59 2.87
N ARG A 6 -3.41 22.56 2.56
CA ARG A 6 -4.47 22.97 3.47
C ARG A 6 -5.48 21.84 3.73
N PHE A 7 -5.92 21.15 2.68
CA PHE A 7 -6.85 20.02 2.80
C PHE A 7 -6.25 18.86 3.62
N GLU A 8 -4.98 18.52 3.37
CA GLU A 8 -4.28 17.49 4.13
C GLU A 8 -4.10 17.88 5.60
N ALA A 9 -3.76 19.14 5.88
CA ALA A 9 -3.66 19.66 7.24
C ALA A 9 -5.02 19.65 7.97
N GLU A 10 -6.10 20.03 7.28
CA GLU A 10 -7.46 19.97 7.82
C GLU A 10 -7.89 18.52 8.13
N LYS A 11 -7.61 17.58 7.22
CA LYS A 11 -7.86 16.14 7.45
C LYS A 11 -7.05 15.62 8.64
N ALA A 12 -5.77 15.95 8.71
CA ALA A 12 -4.89 15.54 9.81
C ALA A 12 -5.32 16.13 11.17
N ALA A 13 -5.79 17.38 11.18
CA ALA A 13 -6.33 18.01 12.37
C ALA A 13 -7.63 17.35 12.83
N LYS A 14 -8.52 16.99 11.89
CA LYS A 14 -9.76 16.29 12.19
C LYS A 14 -9.50 14.93 12.84
N VAL A 15 -8.59 14.12 12.29
CA VAL A 15 -8.21 12.83 12.87
C VAL A 15 -7.66 13.02 14.29
N ARG A 16 -6.81 14.02 14.51
CA ARG A 16 -6.29 14.31 15.85
C ARG A 16 -7.40 14.70 16.83
N GLN A 17 -8.35 15.52 16.40
CA GLN A 17 -9.48 15.91 17.23
C GLN A 17 -10.35 14.70 17.59
N GLU A 18 -10.64 13.82 16.64
CA GLU A 18 -11.39 12.58 16.88
C GLU A 18 -10.70 11.68 17.93
N LEU A 19 -9.37 11.59 17.92
CA LEU A 19 -8.62 10.84 18.93
C LEU A 19 -8.70 11.47 20.33
N ILE A 20 -8.69 12.80 20.39
CA ILE A 20 -8.88 13.55 21.64
C ILE A 20 -10.30 13.34 22.17
N ASP A 21 -11.29 13.37 21.28
CA ASP A 21 -12.69 13.12 21.61
C ASP A 21 -12.92 11.67 22.11
N GLN A 22 -12.07 10.73 21.69
CA GLN A 22 -12.00 9.35 22.20
C GLN A 22 -11.28 9.23 23.57
N GLY A 23 -10.84 10.33 24.15
CA GLY A 23 -10.27 10.40 25.50
C GLY A 23 -8.73 10.39 25.55
N MET A 24 -8.05 10.50 24.41
CA MET A 24 -6.58 10.66 24.41
C MET A 24 -6.20 12.10 24.80
N THR A 25 -5.06 12.26 25.49
CA THR A 25 -4.46 13.59 25.63
C THR A 25 -3.92 14.09 24.29
N VAL A 26 -3.65 15.40 24.17
CA VAL A 26 -3.05 15.99 22.97
C VAL A 26 -1.73 15.30 22.60
N ASP A 27 -0.90 15.00 23.60
CA ASP A 27 0.39 14.34 23.40
C ASP A 27 0.22 12.89 22.94
N GLN A 28 -0.72 12.15 23.55
CA GLN A 28 -1.04 10.77 23.15
C GLN A 28 -1.61 10.72 21.73
N ALA A 29 -2.50 11.64 21.37
CA ALA A 29 -3.07 11.72 20.03
C ALA A 29 -1.99 12.06 18.98
N ALA A 30 -1.07 12.96 19.31
CA ALA A 30 0.07 13.28 18.45
C ALA A 30 1.02 12.09 18.27
N GLU A 31 1.34 11.37 19.35
CA GLU A 31 2.18 10.17 19.31
C GLU A 31 1.52 9.03 18.52
N HIS A 32 0.23 8.80 18.72
CA HIS A 32 -0.53 7.80 17.98
C HIS A 32 -0.55 8.12 16.48
N GLN A 33 -0.84 9.38 16.12
CA GLN A 33 -0.81 9.82 14.73
C GLN A 33 0.59 9.67 14.09
N ALA A 34 1.65 9.99 14.83
CA ALA A 34 3.02 9.80 14.36
C ALA A 34 3.35 8.31 14.16
N THR A 35 2.88 7.45 15.07
CA THR A 35 3.05 5.99 14.98
C THR A 35 2.34 5.43 13.75
N GLU A 36 1.07 5.77 13.54
CA GLU A 36 0.31 5.32 12.36
C GLU A 36 0.93 5.84 11.05
N ALA A 37 1.49 7.07 11.04
CA ALA A 37 2.21 7.57 9.88
C ALA A 37 3.49 6.77 9.58
N GLN A 38 4.19 6.28 10.61
CA GLN A 38 5.35 5.40 10.42
C GLN A 38 4.94 4.01 9.95
N ILE A 39 3.87 3.44 10.50
CA ILE A 39 3.29 2.18 10.06
C ILE A 39 2.90 2.26 8.58
N ALA A 40 2.20 3.33 8.17
CA ALA A 40 1.81 3.52 6.77
C ALA A 40 3.02 3.57 5.82
N LYS A 41 4.11 4.24 6.23
CA LYS A 41 5.37 4.26 5.45
C LYS A 41 6.01 2.88 5.35
N ALA A 42 6.04 2.13 6.45
CA ALA A 42 6.57 0.77 6.47
C ALA A 42 5.76 -0.18 5.58
N ILE A 43 4.42 -0.06 5.58
CA ILE A 43 3.54 -0.81 4.69
C ILE A 43 3.83 -0.48 3.22
N ALA A 44 3.90 0.80 2.86
CA ALA A 44 4.18 1.21 1.49
C ALA A 44 5.56 0.72 1.01
N TRP A 45 6.58 0.81 1.87
CA TRP A 45 7.91 0.29 1.59
C TRP A 45 7.90 -1.23 1.39
N LEU A 46 7.25 -1.98 2.28
CA LEU A 46 7.16 -3.43 2.19
C LEU A 46 6.39 -3.88 0.96
N GLN A 47 5.29 -3.19 0.62
CA GLN A 47 4.52 -3.48 -0.59
C GLN A 47 5.36 -3.24 -1.85
N GLY A 48 6.12 -2.15 -1.92
CA GLY A 48 7.05 -1.93 -3.03
C GLY A 48 8.17 -2.99 -3.14
N MET A 49 8.61 -3.55 -2.01
CA MET A 49 9.63 -4.60 -1.98
C MET A 49 9.08 -5.98 -2.35
N LEU A 50 7.91 -6.34 -1.85
CA LEU A 50 7.31 -7.67 -2.05
C LEU A 50 6.47 -7.77 -3.31
N PHE A 51 5.85 -6.67 -3.74
CA PHE A 51 4.87 -6.61 -4.82
C PHE A 51 5.22 -5.49 -5.81
N SER A 52 6.50 -5.37 -6.17
CA SER A 52 6.97 -4.37 -7.14
C SER A 52 6.22 -4.44 -8.47
N GLU A 53 5.78 -5.65 -8.85
CA GLU A 53 5.01 -5.88 -10.08
C GLU A 53 3.70 -5.08 -10.15
N GLU A 54 3.13 -4.67 -9.01
CA GLU A 54 1.91 -3.85 -8.97
C GLU A 54 2.14 -2.41 -9.43
N GLN A 55 3.40 -1.97 -9.53
CA GLN A 55 3.79 -0.61 -9.90
C GLN A 55 4.49 -0.55 -11.25
N ASP A 56 4.72 -1.68 -11.93
CA ASP A 56 5.42 -1.73 -13.21
C ASP A 56 4.74 -0.84 -14.28
N TYR A 57 3.41 -0.72 -14.22
CA TYR A 57 2.63 0.13 -15.12
C TYR A 57 3.01 1.63 -15.06
N ILE A 58 3.65 2.08 -13.98
CA ILE A 58 4.08 3.48 -13.82
C ILE A 58 5.18 3.83 -14.83
N ALA A 59 5.98 2.83 -15.22
CA ALA A 59 7.05 2.97 -16.20
C ALA A 59 6.65 2.48 -17.60
N ASP A 60 5.37 2.16 -17.83
CA ASP A 60 4.89 1.69 -19.14
C ASP A 60 5.18 2.71 -20.24
N SER A 61 5.62 2.23 -21.39
CA SER A 61 5.60 3.03 -22.60
C SER A 61 4.15 3.28 -23.06
N ASN A 62 3.95 4.20 -24.01
CA ASN A 62 2.62 4.40 -24.62
C ASN A 62 2.08 3.11 -25.26
N ALA A 63 2.95 2.22 -25.75
CA ALA A 63 2.55 0.94 -26.32
C ALA A 63 2.08 -0.03 -25.22
N ASP A 64 2.86 -0.21 -24.16
CA ASP A 64 2.52 -1.09 -23.03
C ASP A 64 1.21 -0.66 -22.36
N ALA A 65 1.03 0.65 -22.18
CA ALA A 65 -0.20 1.20 -21.62
C ALA A 65 -1.42 0.98 -22.54
N ALA A 66 -1.23 0.91 -23.87
CA ALA A 66 -2.29 0.60 -24.82
C ALA A 66 -2.62 -0.90 -24.80
N ASP A 67 -1.61 -1.76 -24.71
CA ASP A 67 -1.78 -3.21 -24.58
C ASP A 67 -2.58 -3.55 -23.32
N ARG A 68 -2.23 -2.97 -22.16
CA ARG A 68 -3.00 -3.16 -20.92
C ARG A 68 -4.46 -2.74 -21.04
N ARG A 69 -4.76 -1.64 -21.74
CA ARG A 69 -6.14 -1.18 -21.99
C ARG A 69 -6.94 -2.17 -22.84
N ASN A 70 -6.26 -2.92 -23.69
CA ASN A 70 -6.85 -4.00 -24.48
C ASN A 70 -6.87 -5.34 -23.73
N GLY A 71 -6.49 -5.37 -22.45
CA GLY A 71 -6.42 -6.59 -21.64
C GLY A 71 -5.22 -7.48 -21.96
N ILE A 72 -4.22 -6.95 -22.67
CA ILE A 72 -2.97 -7.64 -23.00
C ILE A 72 -1.93 -7.25 -21.95
N ASN A 73 -1.29 -8.25 -21.35
CA ASN A 73 -0.21 -8.00 -20.41
C ASN A 73 1.12 -7.77 -21.15
N PRO A 74 1.77 -6.61 -21.00
CA PRO A 74 3.09 -6.37 -21.61
C PRO A 74 4.23 -7.12 -20.89
N MET A 75 3.96 -7.70 -19.71
CA MET A 75 4.95 -8.49 -18.98
C MET A 75 5.21 -9.84 -19.64
N SER A 76 6.45 -10.34 -19.55
CA SER A 76 6.78 -11.67 -20.08
C SER A 76 6.06 -12.78 -19.31
N GLU A 77 5.77 -13.87 -20.01
CA GLU A 77 5.11 -15.04 -19.44
C GLU A 77 5.94 -15.65 -18.30
N GLU A 78 7.28 -15.72 -18.42
CA GLU A 78 8.12 -16.25 -17.36
C GLU A 78 8.07 -15.38 -16.09
N TYR A 79 8.09 -14.06 -16.24
CA TYR A 79 7.97 -13.13 -15.11
C TYR A 79 6.60 -13.25 -14.45
N LEU A 80 5.53 -13.37 -15.25
CA LEU A 80 4.17 -13.56 -14.73
C LEU A 80 4.04 -14.85 -13.92
N GLN A 81 4.61 -15.95 -14.39
CA GLN A 81 4.61 -17.21 -13.66
C GLN A 81 5.34 -17.08 -12.33
N GLN A 82 6.50 -16.41 -12.31
CA GLN A 82 7.26 -16.16 -11.09
C GLN A 82 6.47 -15.31 -10.07
N VAL A 83 5.90 -14.18 -10.49
CA VAL A 83 5.17 -13.29 -9.56
C VAL A 83 3.87 -13.93 -9.10
N ASN A 84 3.14 -14.63 -9.97
CA ASN A 84 1.91 -15.31 -9.58
C ASN A 84 2.19 -16.47 -8.61
N ALA A 85 3.27 -17.23 -8.81
CA ALA A 85 3.69 -18.26 -7.86
C ALA A 85 4.01 -17.67 -6.48
N LYS A 86 4.73 -16.54 -6.44
CA LYS A 86 5.01 -15.78 -5.21
C LYS A 86 3.70 -15.33 -4.54
N ARG A 87 2.77 -14.71 -5.28
CA ARG A 87 1.49 -14.23 -4.73
C ARG A 87 0.68 -15.37 -4.13
N LEU A 88 0.52 -16.47 -4.86
CA LEU A 88 -0.22 -17.64 -4.40
C LEU A 88 0.42 -18.28 -3.15
N ALA A 89 1.75 -18.34 -3.07
CA ALA A 89 2.45 -18.84 -1.89
C ALA A 89 2.21 -17.99 -0.64
N LEU A 90 1.91 -16.70 -0.81
CA LEU A 90 1.57 -15.76 0.26
C LEU A 90 0.05 -15.69 0.52
N GLY A 91 -0.76 -16.52 -0.15
CA GLY A 91 -2.22 -16.52 -0.04
C GLY A 91 -2.90 -15.35 -0.77
N ILE A 92 -2.20 -14.69 -1.69
CA ILE A 92 -2.68 -13.54 -2.45
C ILE A 92 -3.11 -14.00 -3.86
N PRO A 93 -4.24 -13.50 -4.40
CA PRO A 93 -4.66 -13.82 -5.76
C PRO A 93 -3.60 -13.47 -6.81
N ALA A 94 -3.54 -14.28 -7.87
CA ALA A 94 -2.75 -13.99 -9.07
C ALA A 94 -3.20 -12.68 -9.72
N LEU A 95 -2.31 -12.08 -10.52
CA LEU A 95 -2.63 -10.89 -11.30
C LEU A 95 -3.73 -11.19 -12.34
N ALA A 96 -4.51 -10.17 -12.66
CA ALA A 96 -5.46 -10.23 -13.77
C ALA A 96 -4.73 -10.39 -15.12
N LEU A 97 -5.47 -10.70 -16.19
CA LEU A 97 -4.93 -10.77 -17.56
C LEU A 97 -4.26 -9.47 -18.02
N SER A 98 -4.66 -8.32 -17.48
CA SER A 98 -4.02 -7.01 -17.74
C SER A 98 -2.69 -6.80 -16.99
N GLY A 99 -2.31 -7.75 -16.12
CA GLY A 99 -1.14 -7.63 -15.25
C GLY A 99 -1.34 -6.74 -14.03
N LEU A 100 -2.59 -6.39 -13.71
CA LEU A 100 -2.94 -5.59 -12.54
C LEU A 100 -3.47 -6.46 -11.39
N PRO A 101 -3.28 -6.03 -10.13
CA PRO A 101 -3.89 -6.71 -8.99
C PRO A 101 -5.42 -6.63 -9.06
N THR A 102 -6.10 -7.70 -8.62
CA THR A 102 -7.56 -7.81 -8.64
C THR A 102 -8.26 -7.16 -7.45
N GLY A 103 -7.50 -6.74 -6.44
CA GLY A 103 -7.99 -6.22 -5.17
C GLY A 103 -6.88 -5.60 -4.33
N ASN A 104 -7.11 -5.48 -3.02
CA ASN A 104 -6.19 -4.87 -2.06
C ASN A 104 -5.48 -5.91 -1.16
N GLU A 105 -5.51 -7.19 -1.51
CA GLU A 105 -5.03 -8.28 -0.67
C GLU A 105 -3.53 -8.17 -0.37
N SER A 106 -2.72 -7.70 -1.33
CA SER A 106 -1.29 -7.43 -1.12
C SER A 106 -1.05 -6.34 -0.07
N HIS A 107 -1.86 -5.29 -0.08
CA HIS A 107 -1.81 -4.23 0.92
C HIS A 107 -2.21 -4.75 2.30
N VAL A 108 -3.30 -5.51 2.39
CA VAL A 108 -3.77 -6.15 3.64
C VAL A 108 -2.71 -7.09 4.21
N TYR A 109 -2.05 -7.87 3.35
CA TYR A 109 -0.95 -8.74 3.74
C TYR A 109 0.23 -7.95 4.33
N CYS A 110 0.67 -6.88 3.66
CA CYS A 110 1.74 -6.02 4.17
C CYS A 110 1.36 -5.32 5.48
N GLU A 111 0.11 -4.85 5.60
CA GLU A 111 -0.39 -4.24 6.83
C GLU A 111 -0.35 -5.22 8.00
N ALA A 112 -0.85 -6.45 7.81
CA ALA A 112 -0.83 -7.48 8.85
C ALA A 112 0.60 -7.76 9.33
N LEU A 113 1.55 -7.99 8.41
CA LEU A 113 2.94 -8.23 8.75
C LEU A 113 3.59 -7.07 9.52
N VAL A 114 3.41 -5.83 9.06
CA VAL A 114 4.00 -4.66 9.72
C VAL A 114 3.43 -4.49 11.13
N ARG A 115 2.12 -4.71 11.31
CA ARG A 115 1.47 -4.61 12.63
C ARG A 115 1.93 -5.73 13.57
N GLU A 116 2.06 -6.96 13.08
CA GLU A 116 2.59 -8.08 13.87
C GLU A 116 4.04 -7.83 14.30
N LEU A 117 4.90 -7.38 13.39
CA LEU A 117 6.28 -7.00 13.71
C LEU A 117 6.35 -5.85 14.71
N SER A 118 5.47 -4.84 14.57
CA SER A 118 5.39 -3.73 15.51
C SER A 118 5.04 -4.20 16.92
N ILE A 119 4.13 -5.17 17.06
CA ILE A 119 3.77 -5.78 18.35
C ILE A 119 4.94 -6.58 18.92
N MET A 120 5.64 -7.36 18.09
CA MET A 120 6.77 -8.18 18.52
C MET A 120 7.95 -7.33 19.01
N LEU A 121 8.24 -6.21 18.34
CA LEU A 121 9.36 -5.33 18.68
C LEU A 121 9.08 -4.37 19.84
N LYS A 122 7.81 -4.18 20.22
CA LYS A 122 7.40 -3.37 21.37
C LYS A 122 7.37 -4.16 22.69
N ARG A 123 7.61 -5.47 22.65
CA ARG A 123 7.76 -6.34 23.84
C ARG A 123 9.21 -6.37 24.30
#